data_AF-L0A1Z1-F1
#
_entry.id   AF-L0A1Z1-F1
#
_cell.length_a   1.000
_cell.length_b   1.000
_cell.length_c   1.000
_cell.angle_alpha   90.00
_cell.angle_beta   90.00
_cell.angle_gamma   90.00
#
_symmetry.space_group_name_H-M   'P 1'
#
loop_
_entity.id
_entity.type
_entity.pdbx_description
1 polymer ?
#
loop_
_entity_poly.entity_id
_entity_poly.type
_entity_poly.pdbx_seq_one_letter_code
_entity_poly.pdbx_strand_id
1 'polypeptide(L)'
;MPEETNSENPIQSTATAIATLAREVPIYDDAIQPSARSLGRGLGGILTWIMQPFIMLGIKAQHNIDRFEEEYAERIRDTPPEKLEAPDPTISGPALQALSYTIHQDELRRMFVNLLASASNVDTRNDTHPAFVEIIRQLTQDEAKLLRHLASSSKTVMPAVSISRSAEGGGQVNIKEVWSPLALDASCEFPDKVETYLNNIARLGLIAIDMTRHLTAPGVYEKLMERIRVEGETIELVALGETRPPGTLVAARGLFFVTEFGREFMRACVI
;
A
#
# COMPACT_ATOMS: atom_id res chain seq x y z
N MET A 1 41.92 -38.16 33.66
CA MET A 1 41.94 -37.26 32.50
C MET A 1 40.53 -37.28 31.91
N PRO A 2 39.72 -36.22 32.07
CA PRO A 2 38.40 -36.17 31.47
C PRO A 2 38.49 -35.74 30.00
N GLU A 3 37.76 -36.43 29.14
CA GLU A 3 37.56 -36.13 27.72
C GLU A 3 36.76 -34.84 27.55
N GLU A 4 37.29 -33.91 26.75
CA GLU A 4 36.60 -32.69 26.33
C GLU A 4 35.53 -33.03 25.28
N THR A 5 34.27 -32.81 25.63
CA THR A 5 33.15 -32.82 24.69
C THR A 5 33.23 -31.56 23.82
N ASN A 6 33.61 -31.76 22.55
CA ASN A 6 33.63 -30.72 21.53
C ASN A 6 32.18 -30.24 21.27
N SER A 7 31.83 -29.08 21.83
CA SER A 7 30.55 -28.43 21.59
C SER A 7 30.48 -27.95 20.15
N GLU A 8 29.67 -28.61 19.32
CA GLU A 8 29.33 -28.08 17.99
C GLU A 8 28.78 -26.67 18.15
N ASN A 9 29.48 -25.71 17.55
CA ASN A 9 29.20 -24.30 17.71
C ASN A 9 27.89 -23.99 16.96
N PRO A 10 26.83 -23.48 17.62
CA PRO A 10 25.52 -23.25 17.00
C PRO A 10 25.56 -22.30 15.79
N ILE A 11 26.64 -21.54 15.63
CA ILE A 11 26.94 -20.66 14.49
C ILE A 11 27.29 -21.49 13.23
N GLN A 12 27.94 -22.64 13.37
CA GLN A 12 28.30 -23.50 12.23
C GLN A 12 27.08 -24.26 11.70
N SER A 13 26.15 -24.68 12.55
CA SER A 13 24.93 -25.37 12.13
C SER A 13 23.95 -24.42 11.42
N THR A 14 23.83 -23.18 11.90
CA THR A 14 23.05 -22.12 11.23
C THR A 14 23.67 -21.71 9.90
N ALA A 15 25.00 -21.56 9.82
CA ALA A 15 25.68 -21.26 8.56
C ALA A 15 25.47 -22.37 7.51
N THR A 16 25.48 -23.64 7.93
CA THR A 16 25.25 -24.78 7.05
C THR A 16 23.78 -24.88 6.62
N ALA A 17 22.84 -24.58 7.52
CA ALA A 17 21.40 -24.53 7.20
C ALA A 17 21.06 -23.41 6.21
N ILE A 18 21.65 -22.21 6.37
CA ILE A 18 21.49 -21.09 5.43
C ILE A 18 22.10 -21.42 4.07
N ALA A 19 23.27 -22.07 4.03
CA ALA A 19 23.90 -22.52 2.79
C ALA A 19 23.12 -23.63 2.07
N THR A 20 22.31 -24.40 2.81
CA THR A 20 21.47 -25.47 2.27
C THR A 20 20.15 -24.90 1.74
N LEU A 21 19.53 -23.96 2.47
CA LEU A 21 18.36 -23.21 1.98
C LEU A 21 18.68 -22.43 0.69
N ALA A 22 19.86 -21.81 0.61
CA ALA A 22 20.30 -21.08 -0.58
C ALA A 22 20.48 -21.97 -1.83
N ARG A 23 20.53 -23.30 -1.68
CA ARG A 23 20.66 -24.25 -2.80
C ARG A 23 19.34 -24.85 -3.27
N GLU A 24 18.27 -24.75 -2.48
CA GLU A 24 16.97 -25.34 -2.82
C GLU A 24 15.96 -24.35 -3.42
N VAL A 25 16.29 -23.05 -3.44
CA VAL A 25 15.46 -22.02 -4.08
C VAL A 25 15.87 -21.86 -5.56
N PRO A 26 14.99 -22.18 -6.53
CA PRO A 26 15.32 -22.26 -7.96
C PRO A 26 15.58 -20.91 -8.65
N ILE A 27 15.64 -19.80 -7.89
CA ILE A 27 15.89 -18.45 -8.41
C ILE A 27 17.36 -18.24 -8.82
N TYR A 28 18.28 -19.12 -8.41
CA TYR A 28 19.73 -18.95 -8.60
C TYR A 28 20.35 -19.58 -9.86
N ASP A 29 19.60 -20.35 -10.66
CA ASP A 29 20.19 -21.11 -11.77
C ASP A 29 20.70 -20.22 -12.93
N ASP A 30 20.18 -19.00 -13.09
CA ASP A 30 20.64 -18.05 -14.13
C ASP A 30 21.82 -17.16 -13.70
N ALA A 31 22.34 -17.30 -12.47
CA ALA A 31 23.43 -16.48 -11.91
C ALA A 31 24.86 -16.83 -12.40
N ILE A 32 24.99 -17.64 -13.47
CA ILE A 32 26.27 -18.25 -13.85
C ILE A 32 27.13 -17.34 -14.77
N GLN A 33 26.60 -16.24 -15.30
CA GLN A 33 27.42 -15.28 -16.06
C GLN A 33 28.29 -14.41 -15.13
N PRO A 34 29.55 -14.09 -15.50
CA PRO A 34 30.49 -13.36 -14.64
C PRO A 34 30.01 -11.95 -14.25
N SER A 35 29.14 -11.32 -15.03
CA SER A 35 28.44 -10.06 -14.71
C SER A 35 27.31 -10.24 -13.68
N ALA A 36 26.70 -11.43 -13.59
CA ALA A 36 25.67 -11.75 -12.60
C ALA A 36 26.26 -12.00 -11.20
N ARG A 37 27.57 -12.28 -11.06
CA ARG A 37 28.23 -12.53 -9.76
C ARG A 37 28.47 -11.28 -8.91
N SER A 38 28.52 -10.09 -9.51
CA SER A 38 28.56 -8.81 -8.79
C SER A 38 27.16 -8.37 -8.37
N LEU A 39 26.20 -8.47 -9.29
CA LEU A 39 24.77 -8.22 -9.05
C LEU A 39 24.22 -9.16 -7.97
N GLY A 40 24.51 -10.46 -8.06
CA GLY A 40 24.05 -11.48 -7.11
C GLY A 40 24.64 -11.35 -5.69
N ARG A 41 25.84 -10.77 -5.52
CA ARG A 41 26.41 -10.51 -4.18
C ARG A 41 25.78 -9.29 -3.51
N GLY A 42 25.52 -8.22 -4.26
CA GLY A 42 24.84 -7.03 -3.74
C GLY A 42 23.37 -7.30 -3.42
N LEU A 43 22.64 -7.86 -4.37
CA LEU A 43 21.23 -8.27 -4.21
C LEU A 43 21.07 -9.31 -3.10
N GLY A 44 21.86 -10.38 -3.15
CA GLY A 44 21.83 -11.43 -2.14
C GLY A 44 22.18 -10.91 -0.75
N GLY A 45 23.12 -9.96 -0.63
CA GLY A 45 23.48 -9.34 0.64
C GLY A 45 22.36 -8.50 1.25
N ILE A 46 21.73 -7.62 0.45
CA ILE A 46 20.62 -6.78 0.90
C ILE A 46 19.42 -7.63 1.28
N LEU A 47 19.06 -8.60 0.44
CA LEU A 47 17.96 -9.52 0.69
C LEU A 47 18.20 -10.37 1.94
N THR A 48 19.42 -10.91 2.12
CA THR A 48 19.79 -11.64 3.34
C THR A 48 19.62 -10.76 4.57
N TRP A 49 20.01 -9.49 4.50
CA TRP A 49 19.89 -8.54 5.61
C TRP A 49 18.42 -8.20 5.93
N ILE A 50 17.62 -7.92 4.91
CA ILE A 50 16.17 -7.68 5.01
C ILE A 50 15.45 -8.92 5.60
N MET A 51 15.92 -10.13 5.27
CA MET A 51 15.32 -11.38 5.78
C MET A 51 15.72 -11.73 7.22
N GLN A 52 16.80 -11.18 7.77
CA GLN A 52 17.28 -11.57 9.11
C GLN A 52 16.21 -11.50 10.22
N PRO A 53 15.38 -10.45 10.32
CA PRO A 53 14.34 -10.39 11.34
C PRO A 53 13.29 -11.51 11.23
N PHE A 54 12.96 -11.95 10.01
CA PHE A 54 11.99 -13.03 9.81
C PHE A 54 12.50 -14.38 10.28
N ILE A 55 13.79 -14.66 10.00
CA ILE A 55 14.49 -15.86 10.47
C ILE A 55 14.53 -15.85 12.01
N MET A 56 14.89 -14.72 12.61
CA MET A 56 15.01 -14.58 14.07
C MET A 56 13.66 -14.72 14.79
N LEU A 57 12.58 -14.19 14.20
CA LEU A 57 11.23 -14.24 14.77
C LEU A 57 10.51 -15.58 14.56
N GLY A 58 11.13 -16.53 13.84
CA GLY A 58 10.55 -17.86 13.62
C GLY A 58 9.21 -17.83 12.89
N ILE A 59 8.99 -16.82 12.03
CA ILE A 59 7.74 -16.63 11.31
C ILE A 59 7.58 -17.77 10.30
N LYS A 60 6.72 -18.73 10.63
CA LYS A 60 6.38 -19.87 9.77
C LYS A 60 5.41 -19.48 8.65
N ALA A 61 5.75 -18.43 7.91
CA ALA A 61 5.00 -17.97 6.74
C ALA A 61 5.85 -18.14 5.49
N GLN A 62 6.49 -19.31 5.33
CA GLN A 62 7.50 -19.56 4.29
C GLN A 62 7.03 -19.09 2.92
N HIS A 63 5.84 -19.49 2.49
CA HIS A 63 5.28 -19.06 1.21
C HIS A 63 5.14 -17.53 1.05
N ASN A 64 4.76 -16.80 2.10
CA ASN A 64 4.64 -15.34 2.02
C ASN A 64 6.00 -14.64 2.07
N ILE A 65 6.99 -15.26 2.73
CA ILE A 65 8.39 -14.81 2.74
C ILE A 65 8.98 -15.02 1.34
N ASP A 66 8.78 -16.19 0.74
CA ASP A 66 9.23 -16.49 -0.61
C ASP A 66 8.61 -15.50 -1.62
N ARG A 67 7.29 -15.21 -1.50
CA ARG A 67 6.62 -14.18 -2.31
C ARG A 67 7.19 -12.79 -2.10
N PHE A 68 7.51 -12.40 -0.86
CA PHE A 68 8.15 -11.11 -0.60
C PHE A 68 9.53 -11.06 -1.26
N GLU A 69 10.31 -12.13 -1.15
CA GLU A 69 11.64 -12.24 -1.74
C GLU A 69 11.58 -12.11 -3.27
N GLU A 70 10.65 -12.81 -3.91
CA GLU A 70 10.39 -12.72 -5.35
C GLU A 70 9.98 -11.29 -5.76
N GLU A 71 8.99 -10.70 -5.07
CA GLU A 71 8.50 -9.35 -5.36
C GLU A 71 9.60 -8.29 -5.17
N TYR A 72 10.42 -8.42 -4.12
CA TYR A 72 11.54 -7.52 -3.87
C TYR A 72 12.65 -7.65 -4.91
N ALA A 73 13.07 -8.90 -5.21
CA ALA A 73 14.07 -9.17 -6.23
C ALA A 73 13.64 -8.68 -7.61
N GLU A 74 12.36 -8.84 -7.96
CA GLU A 74 11.78 -8.27 -9.18
C GLU A 74 11.85 -6.75 -9.20
N ARG A 75 11.48 -6.08 -8.10
CA ARG A 75 11.41 -4.62 -8.05
C ARG A 75 12.77 -3.92 -8.20
N ILE A 76 13.85 -4.61 -7.82
CA ILE A 76 15.23 -4.09 -7.91
C ILE A 76 16.03 -4.69 -9.07
N ARG A 77 15.44 -5.61 -9.85
CA ARG A 77 16.10 -6.35 -10.94
C ARG A 77 16.77 -5.43 -11.96
N ASP A 78 16.09 -4.33 -12.30
CA ASP A 78 16.55 -3.37 -13.31
C ASP A 78 17.41 -2.24 -12.72
N THR A 79 17.66 -2.25 -11.40
CA THR A 79 18.52 -1.27 -10.75
C THR A 79 19.99 -1.70 -10.87
N PRO A 80 20.88 -0.85 -11.42
CA PRO A 80 22.30 -1.16 -11.51
C PRO A 80 22.92 -1.48 -10.14
N PRO A 81 23.84 -2.47 -10.02
CA PRO A 81 24.45 -2.84 -8.75
C PRO A 81 25.13 -1.67 -8.02
N GLU A 82 25.66 -0.70 -8.76
CA GLU A 82 26.35 0.47 -8.22
C GLU A 82 25.40 1.48 -7.56
N LYS A 83 24.10 1.37 -7.85
CA LYS A 83 23.04 2.20 -7.26
C LYS A 83 22.32 1.50 -6.11
N LEU A 84 22.64 0.24 -5.84
CA LEU A 84 22.03 -0.54 -4.77
C LEU A 84 22.82 -0.40 -3.48
N GLU A 85 22.13 0.05 -2.44
CA GLU A 85 22.67 0.21 -1.09
C GLU A 85 21.70 -0.38 -0.05
N ALA A 86 22.22 -0.66 1.14
CA ALA A 86 21.37 -1.06 2.25
C ALA A 86 20.44 0.10 2.62
N PRO A 87 19.13 -0.14 2.78
CA PRO A 87 18.16 0.90 3.08
C PRO A 87 18.38 1.45 4.50
N ASP A 88 18.11 2.75 4.69
CA ASP A 88 18.26 3.42 5.99
C ASP A 88 17.57 2.61 7.13
N PRO A 89 18.27 2.25 8.22
CA PRO A 89 17.70 1.49 9.34
C PRO A 89 16.46 2.11 9.97
N THR A 90 16.31 3.44 9.91
CA THR A 90 15.13 4.16 10.42
C THR A 90 13.86 3.88 9.60
N ILE A 91 14.02 3.42 8.35
CA ILE A 91 12.92 3.00 7.48
C ILE A 91 12.82 1.48 7.47
N SER A 92 13.94 0.79 7.21
CA SER A 92 13.95 -0.65 6.98
C SER A 92 13.64 -1.46 8.22
N GLY A 93 14.13 -1.08 9.40
CA GLY A 93 13.80 -1.75 10.66
C GLY A 93 12.28 -1.77 10.94
N PRO A 94 11.65 -0.58 11.04
CA PRO A 94 10.20 -0.48 11.22
C PRO A 94 9.38 -1.12 10.11
N ALA A 95 9.82 -1.00 8.84
CA ALA A 95 9.14 -1.61 7.70
C ALA A 95 9.12 -3.14 7.81
N LEU A 96 10.25 -3.77 8.15
CA LEU A 96 10.33 -5.23 8.28
C LEU A 96 9.51 -5.75 9.46
N GLN A 97 9.51 -5.02 10.58
CA GLN A 97 8.64 -5.33 11.70
C GLN A 97 7.16 -5.24 11.29
N ALA A 98 6.74 -4.18 10.61
CA ALA A 98 5.36 -4.02 10.16
C ALA A 98 4.96 -5.09 9.13
N LEU A 99 5.86 -5.38 8.20
CA LEU A 99 5.70 -6.41 7.19
C LEU A 99 5.50 -7.79 7.81
N SER A 100 6.20 -8.12 8.91
CA SER A 100 6.03 -9.40 9.62
C SER A 100 4.57 -9.72 9.99
N TYR A 101 3.76 -8.70 10.28
CA TYR A 101 2.34 -8.85 10.62
C TYR A 101 1.41 -8.75 9.41
N THR A 102 1.87 -8.16 8.30
CA THR A 102 1.04 -7.85 7.12
C THR A 102 1.46 -8.62 5.87
N ILE A 103 2.43 -9.54 5.98
CA ILE A 103 3.00 -10.29 4.85
C ILE A 103 1.98 -11.11 4.05
N HIS A 104 0.87 -11.49 4.68
CA HIS A 104 -0.23 -12.23 4.05
C HIS A 104 -1.22 -11.33 3.29
N GLN A 105 -1.09 -10.01 3.40
CA GLN A 105 -1.94 -9.03 2.73
C GLN A 105 -1.22 -8.50 1.49
N ASP A 106 -1.63 -8.97 0.32
CA ASP A 106 -0.91 -8.75 -0.94
C ASP A 106 -0.66 -7.27 -1.24
N GLU A 107 -1.67 -6.42 -1.04
CA GLU A 107 -1.55 -4.99 -1.32
C GLU A 107 -0.58 -4.29 -0.38
N LEU A 108 -0.64 -4.57 0.93
CA LEU A 108 0.27 -3.95 1.91
C LEU A 108 1.69 -4.50 1.79
N ARG A 109 1.85 -5.80 1.55
CA ARG A 109 3.17 -6.41 1.30
C ARG A 109 3.86 -5.73 0.13
N ARG A 110 3.17 -5.56 -1.01
CA ARG A 110 3.72 -4.86 -2.17
C ARG A 110 4.11 -3.42 -1.85
N MET A 111 3.35 -2.73 -1.01
CA MET A 111 3.72 -1.37 -0.60
C MET A 111 5.00 -1.32 0.23
N PHE A 112 5.19 -2.28 1.15
CA PHE A 112 6.46 -2.41 1.88
C PHE A 112 7.62 -2.81 0.98
N VAL A 113 7.39 -3.71 0.01
CA VAL A 113 8.38 -4.07 -1.01
C VAL A 113 8.84 -2.83 -1.77
N ASN A 114 7.90 -2.03 -2.28
CA ASN A 114 8.21 -0.80 -3.02
C ASN A 114 8.97 0.21 -2.16
N LEU A 115 8.55 0.40 -0.90
CA LEU A 115 9.25 1.31 0.02
C LEU A 115 10.68 0.86 0.28
N LEU A 116 10.90 -0.42 0.57
CA LEU A 116 12.22 -0.99 0.80
C LEU A 116 13.10 -0.91 -0.46
N ALA A 117 12.55 -1.21 -1.64
CA ALA A 117 13.27 -1.12 -2.90
C ALA A 117 13.67 0.33 -3.21
N SER A 118 12.75 1.28 -2.99
CA SER A 118 13.02 2.71 -3.15
C SER A 118 14.09 3.22 -2.18
N ALA A 119 14.07 2.74 -0.94
CA ALA A 119 15.07 3.06 0.08
C ALA A 119 16.44 2.44 -0.21
N SER A 120 16.47 1.31 -0.94
CA SER A 120 17.69 0.61 -1.35
C SER A 120 18.33 1.16 -2.63
N ASN A 121 17.74 2.15 -3.30
CA ASN A 121 18.28 2.73 -4.52
C ASN A 121 18.72 4.18 -4.29
N VAL A 122 19.98 4.49 -4.60
CA VAL A 122 20.60 5.83 -4.43
C VAL A 122 19.80 6.94 -5.09
N ASP A 123 19.16 6.67 -6.23
CA ASP A 123 18.39 7.68 -6.98
C ASP A 123 17.06 8.03 -6.28
N THR A 124 16.45 7.08 -5.58
CA THR A 124 15.08 7.20 -5.03
C THR A 124 15.05 7.26 -3.50
N ARG A 125 16.16 6.98 -2.80
CA ARG A 125 16.19 6.92 -1.34
C ARG A 125 15.75 8.23 -0.68
N ASN A 126 16.00 9.37 -1.34
CA ASN A 126 15.61 10.70 -0.84
C ASN A 126 14.11 10.97 -0.98
N ASP A 127 13.40 10.21 -1.82
CA ASP A 127 11.94 10.27 -1.95
C ASP A 127 11.24 9.41 -0.89
N THR A 128 11.98 8.62 -0.11
CA THR A 128 11.43 7.84 0.99
C THR A 128 11.36 8.65 2.28
N HIS A 129 10.41 8.33 3.15
CA HIS A 129 10.22 9.05 4.40
C HIS A 129 9.85 8.08 5.53
N PRO A 130 10.40 8.21 6.77
CA PRO A 130 10.08 7.32 7.88
C PRO A 130 8.58 7.20 8.18
N ALA A 131 7.83 8.30 8.03
CA ALA A 131 6.37 8.31 8.20
C ALA A 131 5.63 7.36 7.22
N PHE A 132 6.22 7.01 6.07
CA PHE A 132 5.57 6.13 5.09
C PHE A 132 5.34 4.73 5.65
N VAL A 133 6.24 4.25 6.52
CA VAL A 133 6.04 2.97 7.23
C VAL A 133 4.77 3.04 8.08
N GLU A 134 4.60 4.11 8.85
CA GLU A 134 3.44 4.29 9.72
C GLU A 134 2.14 4.54 8.96
N ILE A 135 2.23 5.17 7.79
CA ILE A 135 1.10 5.34 6.88
C ILE A 135 0.65 3.98 6.36
N ILE A 136 1.57 3.15 5.83
CA ILE A 136 1.21 1.80 5.33
C ILE A 136 0.55 0.96 6.42
N ARG A 137 1.04 1.04 7.67
CA ARG A 137 0.44 0.35 8.84
C ARG A 137 -0.99 0.78 9.15
N GLN A 138 -1.40 1.97 8.72
CA GLN A 138 -2.73 2.56 8.95
C GLN A 138 -3.67 2.40 7.75
N LEU A 139 -3.24 1.66 6.72
CA LEU A 139 -4.05 1.36 5.54
C LEU A 139 -4.63 -0.06 5.60
N THR A 140 -5.76 -0.22 4.94
CA THR A 140 -6.37 -1.49 4.57
C THR A 140 -5.99 -1.87 3.14
N GLN A 141 -6.26 -3.13 2.76
CA GLN A 141 -6.05 -3.57 1.37
C GLN A 141 -6.87 -2.74 0.36
N ASP A 142 -8.09 -2.35 0.70
CA ASP A 142 -8.93 -1.54 -0.18
C ASP A 142 -8.41 -0.12 -0.34
N GLU A 143 -7.90 0.51 0.72
CA GLU A 143 -7.27 1.83 0.63
C GLU A 143 -5.97 1.78 -0.18
N ALA A 144 -5.18 0.70 -0.07
CA ALA A 144 -4.02 0.48 -0.93
C ALA A 144 -4.41 0.35 -2.42
N LYS A 145 -5.49 -0.38 -2.73
CA LYS A 145 -6.04 -0.45 -4.10
C LYS A 145 -6.47 0.92 -4.62
N LEU A 146 -7.13 1.73 -3.79
CA LEU A 146 -7.51 3.11 -4.14
C LEU A 146 -6.27 3.95 -4.46
N LEU A 147 -5.23 3.90 -3.64
CA LEU A 147 -3.99 4.64 -3.86
C LEU A 147 -3.29 4.20 -5.16
N ARG A 148 -3.27 2.89 -5.47
CA ARG A 148 -2.77 2.39 -6.75
C ARG A 148 -3.58 2.89 -7.94
N HIS A 149 -4.90 2.90 -7.82
CA HIS A 149 -5.78 3.43 -8.87
C HIS A 149 -5.51 4.93 -9.08
N LEU A 150 -5.33 5.70 -8.00
CA LEU A 150 -4.99 7.12 -8.08
C LEU A 150 -3.61 7.35 -8.71
N ALA A 151 -2.60 6.58 -8.31
CA ALA A 151 -1.24 6.68 -8.85
C ALA A 151 -1.17 6.35 -10.35
N SER A 152 -2.03 5.44 -10.82
CA SER A 152 -2.13 5.07 -12.24
C SER A 152 -2.94 6.07 -13.06
N SER A 153 -3.65 7.00 -12.42
CA SER A 153 -4.48 7.98 -13.09
C SER A 153 -3.65 9.19 -13.55
N SER A 154 -3.86 9.63 -14.78
CA SER A 154 -3.33 10.92 -15.25
C SER A 154 -4.02 12.12 -14.61
N LYS A 155 -5.13 11.91 -13.88
CA LYS A 155 -5.91 12.98 -13.26
C LYS A 155 -5.39 13.29 -11.86
N THR A 156 -4.97 14.53 -11.64
CA THR A 156 -4.55 15.01 -10.31
C THR A 156 -5.74 15.39 -9.41
N VAL A 157 -6.90 15.66 -10.00
CA VAL A 157 -8.12 16.09 -9.31
C VAL A 157 -9.29 15.21 -9.74
N MET A 158 -10.05 14.74 -8.75
CA MET A 158 -11.19 13.85 -8.91
C MET A 158 -12.49 14.52 -8.43
N PRO A 159 -13.62 14.28 -9.11
CA PRO A 159 -14.91 14.74 -8.61
C PRO A 159 -15.31 13.95 -7.36
N ALA A 160 -15.95 14.65 -6.43
CA ALA A 160 -16.60 14.08 -5.26
C ALA A 160 -17.98 14.71 -5.10
N VAL A 161 -18.86 14.07 -4.34
CA VAL A 161 -20.18 14.63 -4.03
C VAL A 161 -20.53 14.33 -2.58
N SER A 162 -21.17 15.29 -1.90
CA SER A 162 -21.88 15.01 -0.65
C SER A 162 -23.33 14.73 -0.97
N ILE A 163 -23.95 13.88 -0.16
CA ILE A 163 -25.35 13.49 -0.28
C ILE A 163 -26.00 13.84 1.06
N SER A 164 -27.00 14.71 1.03
CA SER A 164 -27.78 15.09 2.19
C SER A 164 -29.27 14.88 1.91
N ARG A 165 -30.05 14.77 2.99
CA ARG A 165 -31.52 14.78 2.93
C ARG A 165 -32.01 16.11 3.45
N SER A 166 -32.80 16.80 2.64
CA SER A 166 -33.50 18.02 3.03
C SER A 166 -34.92 17.70 3.48
N ALA A 167 -35.26 18.05 4.71
CA ALA A 167 -36.63 18.04 5.20
C ALA A 167 -37.42 19.21 4.60
N GLU A 168 -38.75 19.08 4.52
CA GLU A 168 -39.65 20.12 3.98
C GLU A 168 -39.56 21.44 4.76
N GLY A 169 -39.15 21.40 6.04
CA GLY A 169 -38.91 22.58 6.88
C GLY A 169 -37.54 23.24 6.75
N GLY A 170 -36.72 22.83 5.77
CA GLY A 170 -35.42 23.45 5.47
C GLY A 170 -34.21 22.91 6.23
N GLY A 171 -34.39 21.99 7.18
CA GLY A 171 -33.29 21.27 7.82
C GLY A 171 -32.64 20.26 6.86
N GLN A 172 -31.31 20.11 6.94
CA GLN A 172 -30.58 19.10 6.17
C GLN A 172 -29.79 18.16 7.10
N VAL A 173 -29.75 16.89 6.74
CA VAL A 173 -28.93 15.87 7.40
C VAL A 173 -28.04 15.22 6.34
N ASN A 174 -26.73 15.21 6.58
CA ASN A 174 -25.79 14.56 5.69
C ASN A 174 -25.90 13.04 5.84
N ILE A 175 -26.02 12.35 4.71
CA ILE A 175 -25.98 10.89 4.58
C ILE A 175 -24.58 10.44 4.23
N LYS A 176 -23.94 11.18 3.30
CA LYS A 176 -22.54 11.04 2.91
C LYS A 176 -21.91 12.43 2.83
N GLU A 177 -20.84 12.66 3.56
CA GLU A 177 -20.00 13.86 3.46
C GLU A 177 -19.16 13.83 2.18
N VAL A 178 -18.71 12.65 1.77
CA VAL A 178 -17.93 12.47 0.55
C VAL A 178 -18.20 11.11 -0.09
N TRP A 179 -18.53 11.12 -1.37
CA TRP A 179 -18.71 9.93 -2.20
C TRP A 179 -18.03 10.10 -3.54
N SER A 180 -17.49 8.99 -4.04
CA SER A 180 -16.88 8.87 -5.36
C SER A 180 -16.99 7.41 -5.84
N PRO A 181 -17.11 7.15 -7.15
CA PRO A 181 -17.08 5.79 -7.69
C PRO A 181 -15.73 5.07 -7.53
N LEU A 182 -14.70 5.75 -7.00
CA LEU A 182 -13.32 5.29 -6.99
C LEU A 182 -13.13 3.88 -6.41
N ALA A 183 -13.89 3.50 -5.39
CA ALA A 183 -13.76 2.17 -4.78
C ALA A 183 -14.24 1.04 -5.71
N LEU A 184 -15.27 1.30 -6.54
CA LEU A 184 -15.69 0.37 -7.58
C LEU A 184 -14.63 0.30 -8.68
N ASP A 185 -14.16 1.47 -9.12
CA ASP A 185 -13.17 1.58 -10.20
C ASP A 185 -11.80 0.97 -9.80
N ALA A 186 -11.48 0.95 -8.50
CA ALA A 186 -10.30 0.31 -7.94
C ALA A 186 -10.50 -1.17 -7.55
N SER A 187 -11.68 -1.74 -7.79
CA SER A 187 -12.02 -3.13 -7.41
C SER A 187 -11.78 -3.42 -5.93
N CYS A 188 -12.20 -2.49 -5.07
CA CYS A 188 -12.25 -2.69 -3.63
C CYS A 188 -13.22 -3.84 -3.29
N GLU A 189 -12.90 -4.61 -2.26
CA GLU A 189 -13.75 -5.68 -1.75
C GLU A 189 -15.03 -5.12 -1.13
N PHE A 190 -14.92 -3.99 -0.41
CA PHE A 190 -16.05 -3.31 0.22
C PHE A 190 -16.22 -1.88 -0.32
N PRO A 191 -16.76 -1.69 -1.53
CA PRO A 191 -16.87 -0.38 -2.16
C PRO A 191 -17.75 0.62 -1.39
N ASP A 192 -18.73 0.14 -0.62
CA ASP A 192 -19.63 0.98 0.19
C ASP A 192 -18.90 1.77 1.30
N LYS A 193 -17.69 1.33 1.67
CA LYS A 193 -16.83 2.01 2.65
C LYS A 193 -15.99 3.15 2.07
N VAL A 194 -16.20 3.51 0.80
CA VAL A 194 -15.41 4.54 0.09
C VAL A 194 -15.24 5.84 0.89
N GLU A 195 -16.29 6.30 1.57
CA GLU A 195 -16.23 7.50 2.42
C GLU A 195 -15.21 7.35 3.55
N THR A 196 -15.25 6.23 4.27
CA THR A 196 -14.30 5.92 5.35
C THR A 196 -12.87 5.86 4.81
N TYR A 197 -12.69 5.23 3.64
CA TYR A 197 -11.39 5.11 2.99
C TYR A 197 -10.83 6.48 2.58
N LEU A 198 -11.64 7.31 1.91
CA LEU A 198 -11.23 8.66 1.51
C LEU A 198 -10.91 9.53 2.73
N ASN A 199 -11.71 9.45 3.80
CA ASN A 199 -11.46 10.20 5.03
C ASN A 199 -10.17 9.77 5.72
N ASN A 200 -9.86 8.47 5.78
CA ASN A 200 -8.60 8.00 6.35
C ASN A 200 -7.40 8.41 5.48
N ILE A 201 -7.48 8.24 4.16
CA ILE A 201 -6.42 8.66 3.22
C ILE A 201 -6.20 10.19 3.32
N ALA A 202 -7.28 10.98 3.51
CA ALA A 202 -7.19 12.41 3.75
C ALA A 202 -6.56 12.75 5.12
N ARG A 203 -6.94 12.03 6.18
CA ARG A 203 -6.35 12.15 7.52
C ARG A 203 -4.85 11.86 7.51
N LEU A 204 -4.41 10.90 6.70
CA LEU A 204 -2.99 10.56 6.48
C LEU A 204 -2.26 11.61 5.61
N GLY A 205 -2.96 12.63 5.13
CA GLY A 205 -2.41 13.73 4.33
C GLY A 205 -2.09 13.36 2.89
N LEU A 206 -2.52 12.18 2.41
CA LEU A 206 -2.22 11.71 1.04
C LEU A 206 -3.14 12.35 -0.01
N ILE A 207 -4.37 12.69 0.38
CA ILE A 207 -5.32 13.47 -0.42
C ILE A 207 -5.86 14.64 0.40
N ALA A 208 -6.46 15.61 -0.29
CA ALA A 208 -7.27 16.66 0.32
C ALA A 208 -8.66 16.66 -0.31
N ILE A 209 -9.70 16.79 0.52
CA ILE A 209 -11.10 16.83 0.10
C ILE A 209 -11.60 18.26 0.26
N ASP A 210 -12.25 18.80 -0.76
CA ASP A 210 -12.80 20.15 -0.79
C ASP A 210 -14.22 20.12 -1.35
N MET A 211 -15.20 20.30 -0.46
CA MET A 211 -16.62 20.32 -0.79
C MET A 211 -17.14 21.74 -1.11
N THR A 212 -16.26 22.75 -1.09
CA THR A 212 -16.58 24.14 -1.45
C THR A 212 -16.24 24.44 -2.91
N ARG A 213 -15.33 23.66 -3.50
CA ARG A 213 -14.91 23.75 -4.90
C ARG A 213 -15.40 22.56 -5.70
N HIS A 214 -15.59 22.76 -7.00
CA HIS A 214 -16.00 21.71 -7.92
C HIS A 214 -15.29 21.86 -9.27
N LEU A 215 -15.22 20.76 -10.02
CA LEU A 215 -14.73 20.76 -11.39
C LEU A 215 -15.76 21.42 -12.32
N THR A 216 -15.29 22.17 -13.31
CA THR A 216 -16.17 22.85 -14.28
C THR A 216 -16.28 22.13 -15.62
N ALA A 217 -15.52 21.04 -15.79
CA ALA A 217 -15.54 20.25 -17.02
C ALA A 217 -16.95 19.67 -17.27
N PRO A 218 -17.51 19.84 -18.49
CA PRO A 218 -18.86 19.37 -18.80
C PRO A 218 -19.03 17.86 -18.60
N GLY A 219 -20.18 17.44 -18.06
CA GLY A 219 -20.54 16.01 -17.99
C GLY A 219 -19.91 15.23 -16.83
N VAL A 220 -19.01 15.84 -16.06
CA VAL A 220 -18.29 15.14 -14.98
C VAL A 220 -19.25 14.72 -13.86
N TYR A 221 -20.06 15.64 -13.36
CA TYR A 221 -20.98 15.34 -12.26
C TYR A 221 -22.24 14.65 -12.73
N GLU A 222 -22.66 14.85 -13.97
CA GLU A 222 -23.84 14.20 -14.54
C GLU A 222 -23.69 12.66 -14.50
N LYS A 223 -22.52 12.14 -14.85
CA LYS A 223 -22.20 10.71 -14.73
C LYS A 223 -22.20 10.21 -13.29
N LEU A 224 -21.66 10.99 -12.36
CA LEU A 224 -21.66 10.65 -10.93
C LEU A 224 -23.09 10.61 -10.37
N MET A 225 -23.91 11.59 -10.74
CA MET A 225 -25.30 11.71 -10.31
C MET A 225 -26.17 10.59 -10.88
N GLU A 226 -25.94 10.17 -12.12
CA GLU A 226 -26.61 9.01 -12.70
C GLU A 226 -26.27 7.74 -11.91
N ARG A 227 -24.99 7.54 -11.58
CA ARG A 227 -24.54 6.39 -10.78
C ARG A 227 -25.13 6.38 -9.38
N ILE A 228 -25.15 7.53 -8.70
CA ILE A 228 -25.83 7.69 -7.40
C ILE A 228 -27.32 7.43 -7.51
N ARG A 229 -27.98 7.81 -8.61
CA ARG A 229 -29.42 7.56 -8.77
C ARG A 229 -29.72 6.09 -8.97
N VAL A 230 -28.87 5.35 -9.70
CA VAL A 230 -29.00 3.91 -9.91
C VAL A 230 -28.65 3.12 -8.64
N GLU A 231 -27.61 3.53 -7.91
CA GLU A 231 -27.17 2.90 -6.66
C GLU A 231 -27.92 3.45 -5.42
N GLY A 232 -28.74 4.49 -5.61
CA GLY A 232 -29.36 5.30 -4.55
C GLY A 232 -30.42 4.57 -3.75
N GLU A 233 -31.06 3.54 -4.32
CA GLU A 233 -31.96 2.67 -3.57
C GLU A 233 -31.21 1.89 -2.48
N THR A 234 -29.95 1.50 -2.72
CA THR A 234 -29.09 0.80 -1.76
C THR A 234 -28.47 1.77 -0.73
N ILE A 235 -28.05 2.96 -1.16
CA ILE A 235 -27.51 3.99 -0.25
C ILE A 235 -28.58 4.46 0.75
N GLU A 236 -29.84 4.60 0.32
CA GLU A 236 -30.95 4.95 1.22
C GLU A 236 -31.35 3.81 2.18
N LEU A 237 -31.29 2.55 1.76
CA LEU A 237 -31.65 1.38 2.58
C LEU A 237 -30.62 1.10 3.69
N VAL A 238 -29.33 1.27 3.39
CA VAL A 238 -28.24 0.94 4.32
C VAL A 238 -28.02 2.06 5.37
N ALA A 239 -28.23 3.33 5.00
CA ALA A 239 -27.91 4.45 5.89
C ALA A 239 -28.99 4.78 6.95
N LEU A 240 -30.25 4.39 6.74
CA LEU A 240 -31.39 4.89 7.55
C LEU A 240 -32.19 3.81 8.31
N GLY A 241 -31.93 2.52 8.07
CA GLY A 241 -32.79 1.45 8.62
C GLY A 241 -34.25 1.58 8.14
N GLU A 242 -35.20 1.00 8.88
CA GLU A 242 -36.63 0.97 8.51
C GLU A 242 -37.35 2.34 8.59
N THR A 243 -36.77 3.34 9.24
CA THR A 243 -37.41 4.67 9.39
C THR A 243 -36.79 5.68 8.45
N ARG A 244 -37.35 5.78 7.25
CA ARG A 244 -37.06 6.87 6.30
C ARG A 244 -37.75 8.16 6.77
N PRO A 245 -37.04 9.21 7.23
CA PRO A 245 -37.66 10.50 7.47
C PRO A 245 -38.08 11.13 6.12
N PRO A 246 -39.26 11.77 6.05
CA PRO A 246 -39.71 12.43 4.82
C PRO A 246 -38.74 13.54 4.40
N GLY A 247 -38.43 13.62 3.10
CA GLY A 247 -37.54 14.64 2.54
C GLY A 247 -36.94 14.27 1.19
N THR A 248 -36.32 15.25 0.52
CA THR A 248 -35.70 15.09 -0.81
C THR A 248 -34.19 14.90 -0.66
N LEU A 249 -33.61 13.98 -1.45
CA LEU A 249 -32.15 13.87 -1.55
C LEU A 249 -31.58 15.06 -2.32
N VAL A 250 -30.52 15.64 -1.77
CA VAL A 250 -29.75 16.73 -2.35
C VAL A 250 -28.31 16.25 -2.48
N ALA A 251 -27.70 16.48 -3.63
CA ALA A 251 -26.28 16.21 -3.82
C ALA A 251 -25.54 17.51 -4.12
N ALA A 252 -24.47 17.77 -3.38
CA ALA A 252 -23.60 18.93 -3.62
C ALA A 252 -22.30 18.48 -4.28
N ARG A 253 -21.81 19.29 -5.22
CA ARG A 253 -20.59 19.01 -6.00
C ARG A 253 -19.36 19.42 -5.20
N GLY A 254 -18.40 18.51 -5.10
CA GLY A 254 -17.10 18.70 -4.48
C GLY A 254 -15.97 18.12 -5.32
N LEU A 255 -14.75 18.16 -4.80
CA LEU A 255 -13.59 17.50 -5.40
C LEU A 255 -12.64 16.99 -4.34
N PHE A 256 -11.73 16.10 -4.74
CA PHE A 256 -10.55 15.79 -3.96
C PHE A 256 -9.34 15.68 -4.89
N PHE A 257 -8.14 15.85 -4.34
CA PHE A 257 -6.90 15.81 -5.10
C PHE A 257 -5.76 15.22 -4.28
N VAL A 258 -4.79 14.64 -4.97
CA VAL A 258 -3.58 14.09 -4.33
C VAL A 258 -2.68 15.26 -3.90
N THR A 259 -2.24 15.25 -2.64
CA THR A 259 -1.32 16.27 -2.10
C THR A 259 0.11 16.04 -2.63
N GLU A 260 1.04 16.96 -2.37
CA GLU A 260 2.44 16.71 -2.72
C GLU A 260 3.03 15.55 -1.92
N PHE A 261 2.74 15.51 -0.62
CA PHE A 261 3.11 14.40 0.26
C PHE A 261 2.51 13.05 -0.21
N GLY A 262 1.26 13.07 -0.69
CA GLY A 262 0.63 11.91 -1.30
C GLY A 262 1.30 11.47 -2.60
N ARG A 263 1.80 12.40 -3.41
CA ARG A 263 2.58 12.08 -4.62
C ARG A 263 3.92 11.43 -4.27
N GLU A 264 4.65 11.97 -3.29
CA GLU A 264 5.89 11.36 -2.78
C GLU A 264 5.63 9.95 -2.26
N PHE A 265 4.59 9.78 -1.42
CA PHE A 265 4.19 8.47 -0.91
C PHE A 265 3.85 7.49 -2.03
N MET A 266 3.06 7.91 -3.03
CA MET A 266 2.73 7.05 -4.15
C MET A 266 3.98 6.64 -4.95
N ARG A 267 4.91 7.58 -5.22
CA ARG A 267 6.17 7.28 -5.90
C ARG A 267 7.03 6.26 -5.15
N ALA A 268 7.13 6.39 -3.82
CA ALA A 268 8.00 5.53 -3.03
C ALA A 268 7.35 4.18 -2.68
N CYS A 269 6.04 4.13 -2.49
CA CYS A 269 5.35 2.98 -1.90
C CYS A 269 4.36 2.28 -2.84
N VAL A 270 3.93 2.92 -3.93
CA VAL A 270 2.83 2.39 -4.76
C VAL A 270 3.29 1.98 -6.16
N ILE A 271 4.22 2.75 -6.77
CA ILE A 271 4.68 2.55 -8.15
C ILE A 271 6.17 2.17 -8.28
#